data_AF-A0A2E4D6V3-F1
#
_entry.id   AF-A0A2E4D6V3-F1
#
_cell.length_a   1.000
_cell.length_b   1.000
_cell.length_c   1.000
_cell.angle_alpha   90.00
_cell.angle_beta   90.00
_cell.angle_gamma   90.00
#
_symmetry.space_group_name_H-M   'P 1'
#
loop_
_entity.id
_entity.type
_entity.pdbx_description
1 polymer ?
#
loop_
_entity_poly.entity_id
_entity_poly.type
_entity_poly.pdbx_seq_one_letter_code
_entity_poly.pdbx_strand_id
1 'polypeptide(L)' 'MSLLPENIFLISQPLRRARAKNEFHFTGYYQGRKIRKIIVKGAKFDAFKIYMLELRTLSIEKDTLYTQLVKFKHILD' A
#
# COMPACT_ATOMS: atom_id res chain seq x y z
N MET A 1 -19.46 6.84 12.41
CA MET A 1 -19.22 5.39 12.19
C MET A 1 -17.72 5.18 12.02
N SER A 2 -17.06 4.54 12.99
CA SER A 2 -15.67 4.09 12.82
C SER A 2 -15.71 2.77 12.06
N LEU A 3 -15.40 2.81 10.76
CA LEU A 3 -15.25 1.59 9.98
C LEU A 3 -14.05 0.82 10.55
N LEU A 4 -14.27 -0.46 10.85
CA LEU A 4 -13.20 -1.37 11.26
C LEU A 4 -12.08 -1.37 10.21
N PRO A 5 -10.83 -1.67 10.61
CA PRO A 5 -9.74 -1.76 9.65
C PRO A 5 -10.01 -2.88 8.63
N GLU A 6 -10.24 -2.50 7.38
CA GLU A 6 -10.39 -3.42 6.25
C GLU A 6 -9.01 -3.87 5.73
N ASN A 7 -8.92 -5.13 5.33
CA ASN A 7 -7.75 -5.64 4.62
C ASN A 7 -7.94 -5.40 3.12
N ILE A 8 -6.92 -4.88 2.45
CA ILE A 8 -6.85 -4.72 1.01
C ILE A 8 -5.71 -5.57 0.45
N PHE A 9 -5.88 -6.07 -0.77
CA PHE A 9 -4.81 -6.73 -1.51
C PHE A 9 -4.27 -5.79 -2.58
N LEU A 10 -2.94 -5.67 -2.64
CA LEU A 10 -2.25 -4.86 -3.64
C LEU A 10 -1.22 -5.71 -4.37
N ILE A 11 -1.28 -5.74 -5.70
CA ILE A 11 -0.22 -6.27 -6.54
C ILE A 11 0.47 -5.08 -7.19
N SER A 12 1.69 -4.77 -6.78
CA SER A 12 2.42 -3.61 -7.30
C SER A 12 3.92 -3.72 -7.09
N GLN A 13 4.65 -3.01 -7.95
CA GLN A 13 6.07 -2.72 -7.79
C GLN A 13 6.25 -1.49 -6.88
N PRO A 14 7.22 -1.49 -5.95
CA PRO A 14 7.53 -0.32 -5.12
C PRO A 14 8.31 0.71 -5.95
N LEU A 15 7.94 1.99 -5.85
CA LEU A 15 8.55 3.06 -6.65
C LEU A 15 9.82 3.60 -6.02
N ARG A 16 9.78 3.84 -4.70
CA ARG A 16 10.83 4.53 -3.96
C ARG A 16 10.89 4.02 -2.52
N ARG A 17 12.12 3.85 -2.04
CA ARG A 17 12.44 3.66 -0.61
C ARG A 17 12.62 5.05 0.02
N ALA A 18 11.65 5.53 0.79
CA ALA A 18 11.81 6.78 1.54
C ALA A 18 11.93 6.48 3.04
N ARG A 19 13.16 6.42 3.54
CA ARG A 19 13.63 6.32 4.94
C ARG A 19 13.04 5.18 5.81
N ALA A 20 11.72 4.96 5.85
CA ALA A 20 11.02 3.87 6.55
C ALA A 20 9.61 3.55 5.98
N LYS A 21 9.24 4.17 4.86
CA LYS A 21 7.94 4.02 4.21
C LYS A 21 8.17 3.57 2.78
N ASN A 22 7.45 2.54 2.35
CA ASN A 22 7.50 2.05 0.98
C ASN A 22 6.33 2.66 0.21
N GLU A 23 6.64 3.38 -0.87
CA GLU A 23 5.65 4.03 -1.72
C GLU A 23 5.29 3.14 -2.91
N PHE A 24 4.00 2.91 -3.10
CA PHE A 24 3.46 2.16 -4.22
C PHE A 24 2.54 3.08 -5.03
N HIS A 25 2.68 3.06 -6.36
CA HIS A 25 1.76 3.78 -7.23
C HIS A 25 0.43 3.05 -7.20
N PHE A 26 -0.64 3.81 -7.03
CA PHE A 26 -1.99 3.32 -7.11
C PHE A 26 -2.86 4.44 -7.62
N THR A 27 -3.45 4.29 -8.80
CA THR A 27 -4.47 5.23 -9.28
C THR A 27 -5.79 4.50 -9.30
N GLY A 28 -6.68 4.85 -8.38
CA GLY A 28 -7.97 4.18 -8.25
C GLY A 28 -8.89 4.88 -7.28
N TYR A 29 -9.95 4.19 -6.88
CA TYR A 29 -10.90 4.68 -5.89
C TYR A 29 -10.94 3.71 -4.70
N TYR A 30 -10.96 4.27 -3.50
CA TYR A 30 -11.20 3.53 -2.26
C TYR A 30 -12.26 4.27 -1.47
N GLN A 31 -13.35 3.57 -1.13
CA GLN A 31 -14.51 4.13 -0.42
C GLN A 31 -15.03 5.44 -1.05
N GLY A 32 -15.16 5.46 -2.38
CA GLY A 32 -15.63 6.63 -3.14
C GLY A 32 -14.64 7.79 -3.25
N ARG A 33 -13.43 7.67 -2.68
CA ARG A 33 -12.37 8.70 -2.76
C ARG A 33 -11.30 8.29 -3.76
N LYS A 34 -10.85 9.24 -4.59
CA LYS A 34 -9.73 9.02 -5.51
C LYS A 34 -8.43 8.91 -4.72
N ILE A 35 -7.72 7.81 -4.88
CA ILE A 35 -6.40 7.57 -4.29
C ILE A 35 -5.36 7.58 -5.41
N ARG A 36 -4.26 8.30 -5.20
CA ARG A 36 -3.14 8.42 -6.15
C ARG A 36 -1.88 7.70 -5.68
N LYS A 37 -1.81 7.37 -4.39
CA LYS A 37 -0.66 6.66 -3.81
C LYS A 37 -1.04 5.89 -2.56
N ILE A 38 -0.34 4.78 -2.35
CA ILE A 38 -0.43 3.96 -1.14
C ILE A 38 0.92 4.02 -0.42
N ILE A 39 0.88 4.35 0.86
CA ILE A 39 2.05 4.31 1.75
C ILE A 39 1.92 3.08 2.64
N VAL A 40 2.84 2.14 2.47
CA VAL A 40 2.91 0.91 3.26
C VAL A 40 3.96 1.07 4.36
N LYS A 41 3.52 0.92 5.62
CA LYS A 41 4.42 0.77 6.78
C LYS A 41 4.79 -0.69 6.98
N GLY A 42 6.07 -0.94 7.24
CA GLY A 42 6.62 -2.28 7.51
C GLY A 42 7.35 -2.88 6.31
N ALA A 43 8.34 -3.72 6.65
CA ALA A 43 9.26 -4.40 5.73
C ALA A 43 10.10 -3.48 4.82
N LYS A 44 11.08 -4.10 4.14
CA LYS A 44 11.87 -3.50 3.07
C LYS A 44 11.55 -4.26 1.79
N PHE A 45 11.15 -3.57 0.73
CA PHE A 45 10.92 -4.17 -0.58
C PHE A 45 12.05 -3.81 -1.53
N ASP A 46 12.44 -4.73 -2.39
CA ASP A 46 13.40 -4.44 -3.46
C ASP A 46 12.74 -3.59 -4.53
N ALA A 47 13.48 -2.59 -4.98
CA ALA A 47 13.07 -1.85 -6.16
C ALA A 47 12.97 -2.84 -7.33
N PHE A 48 12.05 -2.55 -8.24
CA PHE A 48 11.80 -3.30 -9.47
C PHE A 48 11.13 -4.68 -9.34
N LYS A 49 11.00 -5.25 -8.14
CA LYS A 49 10.26 -6.51 -7.95
C LYS A 49 8.77 -6.30 -7.78
N ILE A 50 7.97 -7.26 -8.23
CA ILE A 50 6.51 -7.24 -8.06
C ILE A 50 6.13 -8.07 -6.83
N TYR A 51 5.31 -7.48 -5.97
CA TYR A 51 4.83 -8.12 -4.75
C TYR A 51 3.31 -8.14 -4.71
N MET A 52 2.76 -9.22 -4.17
CA MET A 52 1.39 -9.27 -3.66
C MET A 52 1.44 -8.94 -2.17
N LEU A 53 0.70 -7.92 -1.76
CA LEU A 53 0.65 -7.40 -0.39
C LEU A 53 -0.75 -7.57 0.17
N GLU A 54 -0.84 -8.08 1.39
CA GLU A 54 -2.01 -7.96 2.24
C GLU A 54 -1.76 -6.78 3.19
N LEU A 55 -2.63 -5.77 3.12
CA LEU A 55 -2.47 -4.51 3.80
C LEU A 55 -3.69 -4.21 4.67
N ARG A 56 -3.46 -3.76 5.90
CA ARG A 56 -4.51 -3.23 6.76
C ARG A 56 -4.61 -1.72 6.57
N THR A 57 -5.79 -1.21 6.25
CA THR A 57 -6.02 0.23 6.13
C THR A 57 -5.90 0.93 7.49
N LEU A 58 -5.21 2.06 7.53
CA LEU A 58 -5.05 2.89 8.74
C LEU A 58 -5.79 4.22 8.62
N SER A 59 -5.53 4.98 7.55
CA SER A 59 -6.14 6.30 7.34
C SER A 59 -6.06 6.73 5.87
N ILE A 60 -6.86 7.74 5.53
CA ILE A 60 -6.80 8.44 4.24
C ILE A 60 -6.53 9.91 4.53
N GLU A 61 -5.47 10.47 3.93
CA GLU A 61 -5.18 11.90 4.00
C GLU A 61 -4.95 12.44 2.59
N LYS A 62 -5.73 13.46 2.19
CA LYS A 62 -5.77 13.97 0.81
C LYS A 62 -6.03 12.80 -0.15
N ASP A 63 -5.10 12.51 -1.05
CA ASP A 63 -5.18 11.45 -2.06
C ASP A 63 -4.28 10.25 -1.70
N THR A 64 -3.91 10.10 -0.42
CA THR A 64 -2.97 9.10 0.09
C THR A 64 -3.67 8.11 1.00
N LEU A 65 -3.56 6.82 0.70
CA LEU A 65 -3.99 5.75 1.58
C LEU A 65 -2.80 5.24 2.40
N TYR A 66 -2.90 5.35 3.72
CA TYR A 66 -1.89 4.81 4.64
C TYR A 66 -2.31 3.44 5.11
N THR A 67 -1.37 2.50 5.03
CA THR A 67 -1.60 1.11 5.38
C THR A 67 -0.47 0.53 6.23
N GLN A 68 -0.81 -0.53 6.94
CA GLN A 68 0.14 -1.40 7.64
C GLN A 68 0.25 -2.71 6.87
N LEU A 69 1.48 -3.15 6.61
CA LEU A 69 1.71 -4.47 6.02
C LEU A 69 1.29 -5.58 6.99
N VAL A 70 0.46 -6.51 6.51
CA VAL A 70 0.09 -7.75 7.22
C VAL A 70 0.96 -8.90 6.72
N LYS A 71 0.98 -9.12 5.41
CA LYS A 71 1.75 -10.19 4.75
C LYS A 71 2.15 -9.77 3.35
N PHE A 72 3.22 -10.36 2.82
CA PHE A 72 3.57 -10.21 1.41
C PHE A 72 4.10 -11.49 0.80
N LYS A 73 4.03 -11.56 -0.52
CA LYS A 73 4.64 -12.60 -1.35
C LYS A 73 5.29 -11.95 -2.56
N HIS A 74 6.55 -12.29 -2.82
CA HIS A 74 7.20 -11.99 -4.09
C HIS A 74 6.57 -12.84 -5.20
N ILE A 75 6.21 -12.22 -6.32
CA ILE A 75 5.51 -12.91 -7.41
C ILE A 75 6.25 -12.88 -8.74
N LEU A 76 7.02 -11.83 -9.05
CA LEU A 76 7.78 -11.72 -10.30
C LEU A 76 9.02 -10.83 -10.12
N ASP A 77 10.14 -11.23 -10.74
CA ASP A 77 11.38 -10.43 -10.87
C ASP A 77 11.27 -9.37 -11.97
#